data_AF-A0AAD8XS33-F1
#
_entry.id   AF-A0AAD8XS33-F1
#
_cell.length_a   1.000
_cell.length_b   1.000
_cell.length_c   1.000
_cell.angle_alpha   90.00
_cell.angle_beta   90.00
_cell.angle_gamma   90.00
#
_symmetry.space_group_name_H-M   'P 1'
#
loop_
_entity.id
_entity.type
_entity.pdbx_description
1 polymer ?
#
loop_
_entity_poly.entity_id
_entity_poly.type
_entity_poly.pdbx_seq_one_letter_code
_entity_poly.pdbx_strand_id
1 'polypeptide(L)'
;MSKMMMLSLTLLMVAVALLQSTPVTAQKVSENWCLERGFDPTNLSCDTCRLIDESTTIQKLQQEQNINIGEECRQCCQFHKVNPVLHPDYSLRGKYKFALLTYNEGSLSQFGEIKDFLERDLNDVLSFKGESRFKAVASTKSSMDAEMRMQMMMMGITNGGGGQPKLMLFDKHKKGGWSEEDEEEAVEVIKLRGWKREDLKDMLMTLLPSA
;
A
#
# COMPACT_ATOMS: atom_id res chain seq x y z
N MET A 1 61.30 30.07 5.39
CA MET A 1 60.94 29.02 4.41
C MET A 1 60.05 27.89 4.98
N SER A 2 59.80 27.78 6.29
CA SER A 2 58.94 26.71 6.85
C SER A 2 57.42 26.87 6.75
N LYS A 3 56.89 28.08 6.50
CA LYS A 3 55.42 28.30 6.50
C LYS A 3 54.71 27.88 5.21
N MET A 4 55.43 27.73 4.10
CA MET A 4 54.83 27.35 2.80
C MET A 4 54.62 25.84 2.63
N MET A 5 55.38 24.99 3.33
CA MET A 5 55.19 23.53 3.26
C MET A 5 53.99 23.02 4.09
N MET A 6 53.56 23.75 5.13
CA MET A 6 52.43 23.32 5.95
C MET A 6 51.05 23.57 5.30
N LEU A 7 50.93 24.56 4.41
CA LEU A 7 49.67 24.82 3.70
C LEU A 7 49.38 23.81 2.58
N SER A 8 50.43 23.25 1.96
CA SER A 8 50.23 22.27 0.88
C SER A 8 49.78 20.90 1.41
N LEU A 9 50.19 20.52 2.63
CA LEU A 9 49.85 19.21 3.21
C LEU A 9 48.44 19.19 3.82
N THR A 10 47.97 20.33 4.31
CA THR A 10 46.61 20.47 4.86
C THR A 10 45.54 20.55 3.77
N LEU A 11 45.84 21.13 2.60
CA LEU A 11 44.90 21.14 1.47
C LEU A 11 44.66 19.73 0.88
N LEU A 12 45.68 18.85 0.92
CA LEU A 12 45.54 17.49 0.37
C LEU A 12 44.66 16.58 1.25
N MET A 13 44.65 16.79 2.56
CA MET A 13 43.83 16.01 3.51
C MET A 13 42.33 16.34 3.41
N VAL A 14 41.98 17.59 3.05
CA VAL A 14 40.56 18.00 2.88
C VAL A 14 39.96 17.44 1.59
N ALA A 15 40.77 17.26 0.53
CA ALA A 15 40.30 16.73 -0.74
C ALA A 15 39.98 15.22 -0.70
N VAL A 16 40.65 14.44 0.15
CA VAL A 16 40.40 12.99 0.27
C VAL A 16 39.12 12.69 1.08
N ALA A 17 38.76 13.55 2.04
CA ALA A 17 37.53 13.39 2.83
C ALA A 17 36.23 13.63 2.04
N LEU A 18 36.30 14.32 0.90
CA LEU A 18 35.14 14.61 0.06
C LEU A 18 34.89 13.58 -1.06
N LEU A 19 35.76 12.57 -1.21
CA LEU A 19 35.65 11.54 -2.26
C LEU A 19 35.06 10.21 -1.78
N GLN A 20 34.69 10.10 -0.49
CA GLN A 20 34.10 8.88 0.07
C GLN A 20 32.60 8.98 0.37
N SER A 21 31.89 9.98 -0.17
CA SER A 21 30.44 9.89 -0.26
C SER A 21 30.09 8.95 -1.41
N THR A 22 30.25 7.64 -1.19
CA THR A 22 29.56 6.64 -2.00
C THR A 22 28.09 7.01 -1.98
N PRO A 23 27.43 7.23 -3.13
CA PRO A 23 25.99 7.35 -3.13
C PRO A 23 25.49 6.04 -2.53
N VAL A 24 24.85 6.12 -1.37
CA VAL A 24 24.03 5.02 -0.87
C VAL A 24 23.03 4.80 -1.98
N THR A 25 23.28 3.76 -2.78
CA THR A 25 22.32 3.26 -3.75
C THR A 25 21.05 3.06 -2.95
N ALA A 26 20.05 3.91 -3.18
CA ALA A 26 18.73 3.77 -2.64
C ALA A 26 18.23 2.40 -3.11
N GLN A 27 18.46 1.39 -2.28
CA GLN A 27 18.13 0.01 -2.56
C GLN A 27 16.62 -0.01 -2.64
N LYS A 28 16.08 -0.39 -3.80
CA LYS A 28 14.65 -0.34 -4.06
C LYS A 28 13.96 -1.33 -3.11
N VAL A 29 13.38 -0.80 -2.04
CA VAL A 29 12.65 -1.57 -1.03
C VAL A 29 11.61 -2.43 -1.74
N SER A 30 11.56 -3.72 -1.41
CA SER A 30 10.63 -4.70 -1.99
C SER A 30 10.06 -5.59 -0.88
N GLU A 31 8.94 -6.25 -1.13
CA GLU A 31 8.29 -7.14 -0.14
C GLU A 31 9.24 -8.23 0.37
N ASN A 32 10.00 -8.85 -0.56
CA ASN A 32 11.01 -9.85 -0.22
C ASN A 32 12.14 -9.29 0.66
N TRP A 33 12.55 -8.04 0.44
CA TRP A 33 13.57 -7.37 1.25
C TRP A 33 13.12 -7.18 2.70
N CYS A 34 11.83 -6.88 2.92
CA CYS A 34 11.28 -6.76 4.26
C CYS A 34 11.18 -8.10 4.99
N LEU A 35 10.74 -9.14 4.27
CA LEU A 35 10.65 -10.50 4.81
C LEU A 35 12.02 -11.06 5.18
N GLU A 36 13.05 -10.83 4.36
CA GLU A 36 14.44 -11.21 4.65
C GLU A 36 14.98 -10.54 5.93
N ARG A 37 14.46 -9.35 6.25
CA ARG A 37 14.80 -8.60 7.48
C ARG A 37 13.90 -8.96 8.66
N GLY A 38 12.98 -9.91 8.50
CA GLY A 38 12.07 -10.36 9.55
C GLY A 38 10.88 -9.44 9.81
N PHE A 39 10.64 -8.46 8.94
CA PHE A 39 9.45 -7.62 8.98
C PHE A 39 8.36 -8.21 8.09
N ASP A 40 7.26 -8.65 8.68
CA ASP A 40 6.06 -9.04 7.94
C ASP A 40 5.26 -7.79 7.56
N PRO A 41 5.29 -7.33 6.30
CA PRO A 41 4.69 -6.06 5.92
C PRO A 41 3.16 -6.08 5.98
N THR A 42 2.54 -7.26 5.99
CA THR A 42 1.08 -7.39 6.07
C THR A 42 0.55 -7.18 7.48
N ASN A 43 1.40 -7.37 8.49
CA ASN A 43 1.07 -7.24 9.91
C ASN A 43 1.89 -6.14 10.63
N LEU A 44 2.82 -5.49 9.93
CA LEU A 44 3.69 -4.46 10.49
C LEU A 44 2.96 -3.12 10.60
N SER A 45 2.70 -2.67 11.83
CA SER A 45 2.30 -1.27 12.09
C SER A 45 3.53 -0.37 12.18
N CYS A 46 3.47 0.81 11.57
CA CYS A 46 4.51 1.84 11.71
C CYS A 46 4.68 2.29 13.17
N ASP A 47 3.65 2.16 14.01
CA ASP A 47 3.74 2.47 15.44
C ASP A 47 4.59 1.44 16.18
N THR A 48 4.61 0.19 15.70
CA THR A 48 5.51 -0.85 16.20
C THR A 48 6.97 -0.52 15.89
N CYS A 49 7.27 0.15 14.77
CA CYS A 49 8.62 0.64 14.48
C CYS A 49 9.06 1.72 15.48
N ARG A 50 8.14 2.52 16.04
CA ARG A 50 8.46 3.50 17.08
C ARG A 50 8.88 2.83 18.40
N LEU A 51 8.29 1.68 18.72
CA LEU A 51 8.68 0.88 19.90
C LEU A 51 10.11 0.33 19.78
N ILE A 52 10.59 0.11 18.55
CA ILE A 52 11.99 -0.29 18.28
C ILE A 52 12.94 0.85 18.63
N ASP A 53 12.58 2.09 18.27
CA ASP A 53 13.37 3.28 18.62
C ASP A 53 13.34 3.57 20.13
N GLU A 54 12.26 3.21 20.83
CA GLU A 54 12.12 3.38 22.28
C GLU A 54 12.79 2.26 23.11
N SER A 55 13.22 1.16 22.47
CA SER A 55 13.83 0.01 23.14
C SER A 55 15.34 0.16 23.33
N THR A 56 15.76 0.34 24.59
CA THR A 56 17.18 0.45 24.97
C THR A 56 18.01 -0.80 24.64
N THR A 57 17.38 -1.98 24.64
CA THR A 57 18.05 -3.24 24.26
C THR A 57 18.36 -3.28 22.77
N ILE A 58 17.44 -2.80 21.93
CA ILE A 58 17.64 -2.79 20.48
C ILE A 58 18.64 -1.72 20.08
N GLN A 59 18.63 -0.54 20.71
CA GLN A 59 19.64 0.50 20.46
C GLN A 59 21.08 0.01 20.71
N LYS A 60 21.30 -0.82 21.73
CA LYS A 60 22.62 -1.41 22.01
C LYS A 60 23.06 -2.36 20.89
N LEU A 61 22.16 -3.20 20.40
CA LEU A 61 22.42 -4.12 19.28
C LEU A 61 22.64 -3.35 17.95
N GLN A 62 21.94 -2.23 17.75
CA GLN A 62 22.14 -1.34 16.60
C GLN A 62 23.53 -0.71 16.59
N GLN A 63 24.05 -0.30 17.76
CA GLN A 63 25.40 0.25 17.90
C GLN A 63 26.49 -0.80 17.62
N GLU A 64 26.27 -2.05 18.01
CA GLU A 64 27.23 -3.14 17.78
C GLU A 64 27.29 -3.58 16.30
N GLN A 65 26.15 -3.56 15.61
CA GLN A 65 26.07 -4.01 14.21
C GLN A 65 26.12 -2.87 13.19
N ASN A 66 26.11 -1.61 13.63
CA ASN A 66 26.02 -0.42 12.79
C ASN A 66 24.83 -0.46 11.81
N ILE A 67 23.70 -1.03 12.26
CA ILE A 67 22.46 -1.17 11.49
C ILE A 67 21.37 -0.37 12.20
N ASN A 68 20.63 0.46 11.45
CA ASN A 68 19.49 1.19 11.97
C ASN A 68 18.19 0.41 11.72
N ILE A 69 17.92 -0.57 12.58
CA ILE A 69 16.72 -1.43 12.49
C ILE A 69 15.42 -0.61 12.50
N GLY A 70 15.40 0.52 13.22
CA GLY A 70 14.25 1.42 13.24
C GLY A 70 13.99 2.05 11.87
N GLU A 71 15.05 2.47 11.18
CA GLU A 71 14.97 3.02 9.82
C GLU A 71 14.54 1.96 8.80
N GLU A 72 15.04 0.73 8.92
CA GLU A 72 14.64 -0.38 8.04
C GLU A 72 13.18 -0.78 8.26
N CYS A 73 12.73 -0.84 9.51
CA CYS A 73 11.33 -1.03 9.85
C CYS A 73 10.45 0.07 9.25
N ARG A 74 10.87 1.34 9.38
CA ARG A 74 10.18 2.48 8.78
C ARG A 74 10.14 2.38 7.26
N GLN A 75 11.23 1.99 6.61
CA GLN A 75 11.27 1.81 5.16
C GLN A 75 10.33 0.69 4.70
N CYS A 76 10.28 -0.43 5.42
CA CYS A 76 9.33 -1.51 5.16
C CYS A 76 7.88 -1.09 5.37
N CYS A 77 7.60 -0.41 6.48
CA CYS A 77 6.28 0.10 6.76
C CYS A 77 5.88 1.18 5.74
N GLN A 78 6.80 2.06 5.33
CA GLN A 78 6.54 3.11 4.33
C GLN A 78 6.34 2.54 2.92
N PHE A 79 7.08 1.50 2.56
CA PHE A 79 6.92 0.78 1.30
C PHE A 79 5.56 0.07 1.20
N HIS A 80 5.08 -0.54 2.28
CA HIS A 80 3.71 -1.10 2.32
C HIS A 80 2.63 -0.06 2.67
N LYS A 81 3.00 1.07 3.28
CA LYS A 81 2.19 2.31 3.32
C LYS A 81 2.21 3.05 1.99
N VAL A 82 2.77 2.49 0.91
CA VAL A 82 2.29 2.81 -0.44
C VAL A 82 0.92 2.16 -0.65
N ASN A 83 0.01 2.45 0.28
CA ASN A 83 -1.35 2.83 -0.04
C ASN A 83 -1.25 4.36 -0.28
N PRO A 84 -1.34 4.86 -1.52
CA PRO A 84 -1.27 6.30 -1.91
C PRO A 84 -2.17 7.29 -1.14
N VAL A 85 -2.89 6.80 -0.12
CA VAL A 85 -3.90 7.45 0.70
C VAL A 85 -3.35 7.85 2.07
N LEU A 86 -2.04 7.90 2.32
CA LEU A 86 -1.50 8.38 3.62
C LEU A 86 -0.25 9.26 3.46
N HIS A 87 -0.29 10.24 2.57
CA HIS A 87 0.64 11.37 2.64
C HIS A 87 0.14 12.33 3.74
N PRO A 88 0.90 12.53 4.83
CA PRO A 88 0.48 13.37 5.96
C PRO A 88 0.25 14.84 5.58
N ASP A 89 0.84 15.30 4.47
CA ASP A 89 0.79 16.70 4.03
C ASP A 89 -0.30 17.00 2.98
N TYR A 90 -1.05 15.99 2.52
CA TYR A 90 -2.11 16.16 1.52
C TYR A 90 -3.47 15.76 2.08
N SER A 91 -4.44 16.68 2.05
CA SER A 91 -5.82 16.34 2.40
C SER A 91 -6.40 15.41 1.34
N LEU A 92 -6.72 14.18 1.74
CA LEU A 92 -7.31 13.17 0.87
C LEU A 92 -8.84 13.30 0.80
N ARG A 93 -9.37 14.31 1.49
CA ARG A 93 -10.80 14.52 1.60
C ARG A 93 -11.38 14.86 0.24
N GLY A 94 -12.23 13.98 -0.29
CA GLY A 94 -12.83 14.17 -1.60
C GLY A 94 -11.82 14.12 -2.77
N LYS A 95 -10.67 13.45 -2.58
CA LYS A 95 -9.67 13.27 -3.64
C LYS A 95 -10.28 12.62 -4.88
N TYR A 96 -11.11 11.61 -4.67
CA TYR A 96 -11.77 10.86 -5.74
C TYR A 96 -13.24 11.26 -5.84
N LYS A 97 -13.79 11.26 -7.05
CA LYS A 97 -15.20 11.61 -7.28
C LYS A 97 -16.12 10.39 -7.24
N PHE A 98 -15.60 9.23 -7.63
CA PHE A 98 -16.38 8.00 -7.74
C PHE A 98 -15.58 6.81 -7.23
N ALA A 99 -16.28 5.80 -6.73
CA ALA A 99 -15.70 4.53 -6.32
C ALA A 99 -16.61 3.35 -6.70
N LEU A 100 -15.98 2.24 -7.06
CA LEU A 100 -16.63 0.98 -7.41
C LEU A 100 -16.00 -0.15 -6.60
N LEU A 101 -16.79 -0.77 -5.73
CA LEU A 101 -16.44 -2.01 -5.03
C LEU A 101 -16.92 -3.19 -5.86
N THR A 102 -16.00 -4.04 -6.33
CA THR A 102 -16.35 -5.31 -6.98
C THR A 102 -16.01 -6.47 -6.05
N TYR A 103 -16.91 -7.44 -5.92
CA TYR A 103 -16.70 -8.63 -5.08
C TYR A 103 -17.30 -9.87 -5.73
N ASN A 104 -16.77 -11.05 -5.45
CA ASN A 104 -17.34 -12.30 -5.95
C ASN A 104 -18.22 -12.92 -4.86
N GLU A 105 -19.52 -13.14 -5.14
CA GLU A 105 -20.47 -13.74 -4.19
C GLU A 105 -20.05 -15.14 -3.73
N GLY A 106 -19.50 -15.95 -4.64
CA GLY A 106 -19.07 -17.32 -4.35
C GLY A 106 -17.87 -17.41 -3.41
N SER A 107 -17.05 -16.37 -3.32
CA SER A 107 -15.90 -16.30 -2.41
C SER A 107 -16.09 -15.32 -1.26
N LEU A 108 -17.21 -14.59 -1.21
CA LEU A 108 -17.46 -13.53 -0.23
C LEU A 108 -17.43 -14.04 1.21
N SER A 109 -17.81 -15.30 1.44
CA SER A 109 -17.72 -15.97 2.74
C SER A 109 -16.29 -16.06 3.30
N GLN A 110 -15.27 -16.05 2.43
CA GLN A 110 -13.86 -16.04 2.82
C GLN A 110 -13.40 -14.64 3.27
N PHE A 111 -14.18 -13.60 2.96
CA PHE A 111 -13.92 -12.20 3.28
C PHE A 111 -14.99 -11.68 4.23
N GLY A 112 -15.06 -12.26 5.44
CA GLY A 112 -16.09 -11.95 6.43
C GLY A 112 -16.27 -10.45 6.73
N GLU A 113 -15.16 -9.71 6.84
CA GLU A 113 -15.17 -8.25 7.04
C GLU A 113 -15.85 -7.48 5.89
N ILE A 114 -15.57 -7.90 4.64
CA ILE A 114 -16.14 -7.26 3.45
C ILE A 114 -17.62 -7.65 3.30
N LYS A 115 -17.96 -8.89 3.64
CA LYS A 115 -19.35 -9.33 3.73
C LYS A 115 -20.13 -8.49 4.75
N ASP A 116 -19.60 -8.33 5.94
CA ASP A 116 -20.21 -7.53 7.00
C ASP A 116 -20.35 -6.05 6.60
N PHE A 117 -19.37 -5.50 5.88
CA PHE A 117 -19.47 -4.16 5.29
C PHE A 117 -20.66 -4.07 4.33
N LEU A 118 -20.78 -5.02 3.39
CA LEU A 118 -21.85 -5.04 2.39
C LEU A 118 -23.23 -5.19 3.03
N GLU A 119 -23.35 -5.97 4.11
CA GLU A 119 -24.62 -6.24 4.77
C GLU A 119 -25.04 -5.13 5.76
N ARG A 120 -24.08 -4.50 6.45
CA ARG A 120 -24.38 -3.58 7.56
C ARG A 120 -24.13 -2.12 7.24
N ASP A 121 -23.05 -1.81 6.54
CA ASP A 121 -22.56 -0.44 6.37
C ASP A 121 -22.81 0.12 4.97
N LEU A 122 -23.08 -0.73 3.98
CA LEU A 122 -23.30 -0.30 2.59
C LEU A 122 -24.39 0.76 2.48
N ASN A 123 -25.53 0.54 3.12
CA ASN A 123 -26.66 1.48 3.07
C ASN A 123 -26.32 2.82 3.72
N ASP A 124 -25.56 2.81 4.84
CA ASP A 124 -25.07 4.04 5.45
C ASP A 124 -24.19 4.81 4.47
N VAL A 125 -23.18 4.14 3.88
CA VAL A 125 -22.26 4.78 2.94
C VAL A 125 -23.00 5.33 1.73
N LEU A 126 -23.96 4.59 1.16
CA LEU A 126 -24.79 5.05 0.06
C LEU A 126 -25.66 6.25 0.45
N SER A 127 -26.18 6.30 1.67
CA SER A 127 -26.98 7.43 2.17
C SER A 127 -26.16 8.72 2.29
N PHE A 128 -24.88 8.63 2.69
CA PHE A 128 -24.00 9.79 2.84
C PHE A 128 -23.30 10.21 1.54
N LYS A 129 -22.95 9.26 0.67
CA LYS A 129 -22.15 9.50 -0.54
C LYS A 129 -22.98 9.55 -1.83
N GLY A 130 -24.16 8.94 -1.81
CA GLY A 130 -25.05 8.83 -2.96
C GLY A 130 -24.67 7.68 -3.89
N GLU A 131 -25.68 7.01 -4.43
CA GLU A 131 -25.56 5.87 -5.35
C GLU A 131 -24.88 6.22 -6.69
N SER A 132 -24.81 7.52 -7.00
CA SER A 132 -24.10 8.01 -8.19
C SER A 132 -22.58 8.02 -8.00
N ARG A 133 -22.09 8.09 -6.75
CA ARG A 133 -20.67 8.23 -6.42
C ARG A 133 -20.04 6.95 -5.91
N PHE A 134 -20.79 6.15 -5.17
CA PHE A 134 -20.34 4.84 -4.71
C PHE A 134 -21.27 3.75 -5.20
N LYS A 135 -20.69 2.68 -5.73
CA LYS A 135 -21.42 1.46 -6.09
C LYS A 135 -20.67 0.23 -5.62
N ALA A 136 -21.41 -0.77 -5.18
CA ALA A 136 -20.91 -2.11 -4.93
C ALA A 136 -21.59 -3.07 -5.91
N VAL A 137 -20.83 -3.87 -6.63
CA VAL A 137 -21.34 -4.79 -7.66
C VAL A 137 -20.70 -6.17 -7.53
N ALA A 138 -21.50 -7.21 -7.75
CA ALA A 138 -20.99 -8.57 -7.84
C ALA A 138 -20.22 -8.77 -9.16
N SER A 139 -19.03 -9.37 -9.07
CA SER A 139 -18.17 -9.71 -10.19
C SER A 139 -18.77 -10.89 -10.96
N THR A 140 -19.04 -10.65 -12.24
CA THR A 140 -19.56 -11.67 -13.18
C THR A 140 -18.46 -12.57 -13.73
N LYS A 141 -17.17 -12.23 -13.52
CA LYS A 141 -16.01 -13.04 -13.93
C LYS A 141 -15.82 -14.32 -13.09
N SER A 142 -16.71 -14.55 -12.11
CA SER A 142 -16.66 -15.66 -11.15
C SER A 142 -17.11 -17.02 -11.71
N SER A 143 -17.63 -17.08 -12.93
CA SER A 143 -18.05 -18.32 -13.59
C SER A 143 -17.01 -18.83 -14.60
N MET A 144 -15.74 -18.98 -14.19
CA MET A 144 -14.84 -19.86 -14.94
C MET A 144 -14.98 -21.27 -14.36
N ASP A 145 -15.53 -22.16 -15.19
CA ASP A 145 -15.72 -23.58 -14.90
C ASP A 145 -14.47 -24.17 -14.23
N ALA A 146 -14.67 -25.00 -13.20
CA ALA A 146 -13.58 -25.62 -12.44
C ALA A 146 -12.58 -26.35 -13.36
N GLU A 147 -13.07 -26.84 -14.50
CA GLU A 147 -12.30 -27.51 -15.55
C GLU A 147 -11.37 -26.54 -16.30
N MET A 148 -11.83 -25.33 -16.62
CA MET A 148 -11.02 -24.28 -17.25
C MET A 148 -9.97 -23.70 -16.29
N ARG A 149 -10.30 -23.64 -14.98
CA ARG A 149 -9.36 -23.26 -13.92
C ARG A 149 -8.23 -24.29 -13.76
N MET A 150 -8.55 -25.58 -13.83
CA MET A 150 -7.55 -26.66 -13.75
C MET A 150 -6.67 -26.69 -15.02
N GLN A 151 -7.25 -26.40 -16.19
CA GLN A 151 -6.52 -26.29 -17.46
C GLN A 151 -5.59 -25.07 -17.52
N MET A 152 -5.97 -23.93 -16.93
CA MET A 152 -5.09 -22.75 -16.84
C MET A 152 -3.93 -22.94 -15.86
N MET A 153 -4.12 -23.66 -14.76
CA MET A 153 -3.02 -24.01 -13.84
C MET A 153 -1.95 -24.89 -14.52
N MET A 154 -2.34 -25.75 -15.47
CA MET A 154 -1.41 -26.59 -16.25
C MET A 154 -0.62 -25.80 -17.32
N MET A 155 -1.15 -24.67 -17.81
CA MET A 155 -0.52 -23.84 -18.85
C MET A 155 0.40 -22.73 -18.29
N GLY A 156 0.55 -22.61 -16.97
CA GLY A 156 1.47 -21.65 -16.34
C GLY A 156 1.07 -20.17 -16.46
N ILE A 157 -0.18 -19.87 -16.83
CA ILE A 157 -0.72 -18.50 -16.91
C ILE A 157 -1.47 -18.21 -15.61
N THR A 158 -0.79 -17.62 -14.62
CA THR A 158 -1.35 -17.32 -13.29
C THR A 158 -1.75 -15.86 -13.08
N ASN A 159 -2.06 -15.12 -14.15
CA ASN A 159 -2.51 -13.72 -14.04
C ASN A 159 -4.01 -13.60 -14.33
N GLY A 160 -4.83 -14.00 -13.36
CA GLY A 160 -6.28 -13.88 -13.41
C GLY A 160 -6.86 -13.69 -12.01
N GLY A 161 -6.77 -12.47 -11.49
CA GLY A 161 -7.28 -12.04 -10.18
C GLY A 161 -8.82 -11.96 -10.09
N GLY A 162 -9.53 -12.91 -10.69
CA GLY A 162 -10.99 -13.00 -10.63
C GLY A 162 -11.43 -13.69 -9.35
N GLY A 163 -11.70 -12.94 -8.29
CA GLY A 163 -12.35 -13.48 -7.10
C GLY A 163 -12.01 -12.84 -5.77
N GLN A 164 -11.06 -11.91 -5.72
CA GLN A 164 -10.82 -11.10 -4.53
C GLN A 164 -11.62 -9.80 -4.60
N PRO A 165 -12.22 -9.35 -3.49
CA PRO A 165 -12.86 -8.06 -3.45
C PRO A 165 -11.83 -6.95 -3.68
N LYS A 166 -12.18 -5.96 -4.50
CA LYS A 166 -11.33 -4.82 -4.83
C LYS A 166 -12.16 -3.55 -4.92
N LEU A 167 -11.55 -2.43 -4.54
CA LEU A 167 -12.10 -1.09 -4.66
C LEU A 167 -11.36 -0.35 -5.78
N MET A 168 -12.11 0.18 -6.73
CA MET A 168 -11.59 1.02 -7.80
C MET A 168 -12.03 2.46 -7.57
N LEU A 169 -11.11 3.41 -7.74
CA LEU A 169 -11.31 4.84 -7.46
C LEU A 169 -11.15 5.63 -8.76
N PHE A 170 -12.04 6.60 -9.00
CA PHE A 170 -12.09 7.36 -10.24
C PHE A 170 -12.29 8.86 -10.01
N ASP A 171 -11.62 9.68 -10.82
CA ASP A 171 -11.72 11.15 -10.76
C ASP A 171 -12.71 11.74 -11.77
N LYS A 172 -13.01 10.99 -12.83
CA LYS A 172 -13.87 11.42 -13.93
C LYS A 172 -15.25 10.79 -13.82
N HIS A 173 -16.24 11.40 -14.45
CA HIS A 173 -17.55 10.78 -14.60
C HIS A 173 -17.58 10.00 -15.91
N LYS A 174 -18.13 8.78 -15.90
CA LYS A 174 -18.35 7.96 -17.09
C LYS A 174 -19.85 7.85 -17.37
N LYS A 175 -20.26 8.19 -18.59
CA LYS A 175 -21.66 8.07 -19.02
C LYS A 175 -22.01 6.59 -19.10
N GLY A 176 -22.95 6.14 -18.27
CA GLY A 176 -23.29 4.72 -18.09
C GLY A 176 -22.76 4.11 -16.79
N GLY A 177 -21.93 4.84 -16.04
CA GLY A 177 -21.34 4.37 -14.78
C GLY A 177 -20.04 3.59 -14.98
N TRP A 178 -19.50 3.11 -13.86
CA TRP A 178 -18.28 2.32 -13.80
C TRP A 178 -18.62 0.82 -13.67
N SER A 179 -17.79 -0.02 -14.27
CA SER A 179 -17.90 -1.46 -14.29
C SER A 179 -16.57 -2.14 -13.96
N GLU A 180 -16.58 -3.45 -13.73
CA GLU A 180 -15.36 -4.22 -13.44
C GLU A 180 -14.35 -4.22 -14.59
N GLU A 181 -14.81 -4.00 -15.82
CA GLU A 181 -13.95 -3.94 -17.01
C GLU A 181 -13.14 -2.65 -17.08
N ASP A 182 -13.50 -1.64 -16.29
CA ASP A 182 -12.88 -0.32 -16.28
C ASP A 182 -11.68 -0.22 -15.32
N GLU A 183 -11.10 -1.35 -14.91
CA GLU A 183 -9.95 -1.40 -13.98
C GLU A 183 -8.76 -0.57 -14.50
N GLU A 184 -8.52 -0.57 -15.82
CA GLU A 184 -7.44 0.21 -16.45
C GLU A 184 -7.72 1.72 -16.45
N GLU A 185 -8.99 2.13 -16.37
CA GLU A 185 -9.39 3.54 -16.27
C GLU A 185 -9.42 4.03 -14.82
N ALA A 186 -9.31 3.13 -13.84
CA ALA A 186 -9.27 3.48 -12.43
C ALA A 186 -7.97 4.24 -12.14
N VAL A 187 -8.11 5.36 -11.41
CA VAL A 187 -6.96 6.11 -10.91
C VAL A 187 -6.19 5.26 -9.91
N GLU A 188 -6.92 4.45 -9.14
CA GLU A 188 -6.34 3.56 -8.14
C GLU A 188 -7.22 2.32 -7.95
N VAL A 189 -6.56 1.18 -7.75
CA VAL A 189 -7.18 -0.12 -7.51
C VAL A 189 -6.61 -0.71 -6.23
N ILE A 190 -7.46 -0.88 -5.22
CA ILE A 190 -7.10 -1.39 -3.90
C ILE A 190 -7.68 -2.80 -3.75
N LYS A 191 -6.82 -3.79 -3.56
CA LYS A 191 -7.23 -5.16 -3.23
C LYS A 191 -7.62 -5.22 -1.75
N LEU A 192 -8.81 -5.74 -1.44
CA LEU A 192 -9.41 -5.69 -0.10
C LEU A 192 -9.20 -6.97 0.72
N ARG A 193 -8.28 -7.84 0.31
CA ARG A 193 -7.94 -9.02 1.10
C ARG A 193 -7.29 -8.59 2.41
N GLY A 194 -7.87 -9.02 3.54
CA GLY A 194 -7.37 -8.68 4.88
C GLY A 194 -7.77 -7.30 5.40
N TRP A 195 -8.57 -6.55 4.64
CA TRP A 195 -9.10 -5.27 5.09
C TRP A 195 -10.20 -5.45 6.13
N LYS A 196 -10.21 -4.59 7.14
CA LYS A 196 -11.28 -4.53 8.13
C LYS A 196 -12.45 -3.70 7.59
N ARG A 197 -13.66 -4.06 8.05
CA ARG A 197 -14.90 -3.35 7.71
C ARG A 197 -14.81 -1.85 8.01
N GLU A 198 -14.35 -1.52 9.22
CA GLU A 198 -14.29 -0.14 9.74
C GLU A 198 -13.30 0.72 8.93
N ASP A 199 -12.13 0.17 8.62
CA ASP A 199 -11.12 0.85 7.80
C ASP A 199 -11.64 1.16 6.39
N LEU A 200 -12.37 0.22 5.78
CA LEU A 200 -13.00 0.43 4.47
C LEU A 200 -14.07 1.53 4.53
N LYS A 201 -14.91 1.53 5.57
CA LYS A 201 -15.93 2.56 5.79
C LYS A 201 -15.28 3.93 5.95
N ASP A 202 -14.31 4.06 6.84
CA ASP A 202 -13.62 5.34 7.12
C ASP A 202 -12.87 5.87 5.90
N MET A 203 -12.23 4.97 5.14
CA MET A 203 -11.59 5.31 3.89
C MET A 203 -12.59 5.87 2.88
N LEU A 204 -13.72 5.19 2.62
CA LEU A 204 -14.75 5.69 1.71
C LEU A 204 -15.37 7.01 2.20
N MET A 205 -15.56 7.16 3.50
CA MET A 205 -16.07 8.37 4.12
C MET A 205 -15.12 9.56 3.98
N THR A 206 -13.82 9.30 3.95
CA THR A 206 -12.77 10.32 3.77
C THR A 206 -12.56 10.64 2.30
N LEU A 207 -12.35 9.62 1.47
CA LEU A 207 -11.91 9.75 0.08
C LEU A 207 -12.97 10.36 -0.84
N LEU A 208 -14.24 10.07 -0.58
CA LEU A 208 -15.33 10.54 -1.43
C LEU A 208 -16.00 11.80 -0.85
N PRO A 209 -16.38 12.77 -1.69
CA PRO A 209 -17.18 13.89 -1.24
C PRO A 209 -18.61 13.44 -0.94
N SER A 210 -19.25 14.06 0.05
CA SER A 210 -20.67 13.81 0.38
C SER A 210 -21.58 14.16 -0.81
N ALA A 211 -22.70 13.43 -0.94
CA ALA A 211 -23.69 13.60 -2.00
C ALA A 211 -24.22 15.02 -2.08
#